data_AF-A0A1G2YST6-F1
#
_entry.id   AF-A0A1G2YST6-F1
#
_cell.length_a   1.000
_cell.length_b   1.000
_cell.length_c   1.000
_cell.angle_alpha   90.00
_cell.angle_beta   90.00
_cell.angle_gamma   90.00
#
_symmetry.space_group_name_H-M   'P 1'
#
loop_
_entity.id
_entity.type
_entity.pdbx_description
1 polymer ?
#
loop_
_entity_poly.entity_id
_entity_poly.type
_entity_poly.pdbx_seq_one_letter_code
_entity_poly.pdbx_strand_id
1 'polypeptide(L)'
;MAEYVEYKREIKGEYDLEQINLEISTEEARGTEFLRSIISSYKERITNIADFKRLPPGELLKEITLVKQGGAKPPNTAHVWSGVMIVSNKAEAIEAYRAT
;
A
#
# COMPACT_ATOMS: atom_id res chain seq x y z
N MET A 1 22.94 8.21 12.13
CA MET A 1 21.87 7.22 11.95
C MET A 1 20.70 7.96 11.36
N ALA A 2 20.24 7.62 10.15
CA ALA A 2 19.06 8.26 9.59
C ALA A 2 17.84 7.76 10.37
N GLU A 3 17.12 8.68 10.99
CA GLU A 3 15.91 8.38 11.73
C GLU A 3 14.78 8.16 10.71
N TYR A 4 14.29 6.92 10.63
CA TYR A 4 13.17 6.61 9.76
C TYR A 4 11.89 7.13 10.38
N VAL A 5 11.16 7.97 9.64
CA VAL A 5 9.86 8.50 10.09
C VAL A 5 8.77 7.64 9.47
N GLU A 6 8.11 6.85 10.31
CA GLU A 6 6.88 6.14 9.94
C GLU A 6 5.67 7.08 10.12
N TYR A 7 4.73 7.02 9.19
CA TYR A 7 3.47 7.76 9.29
C TYR A 7 2.34 7.00 8.59
N LYS A 8 1.12 7.46 8.85
CA LYS A 8 -0.09 6.82 8.37
C LYS A 8 -0.80 7.70 7.36
N ARG A 9 -1.37 7.09 6.32
CA ARG A 9 -2.21 7.76 5.34
C ARG A 9 -3.53 7.00 5.16
N GLU A 10 -4.61 7.76 5.10
CA GLU A 10 -5.93 7.22 4.75
C GLU A 10 -5.99 6.95 3.24
N ILE A 11 -6.40 5.74 2.87
CA ILE A 11 -6.76 5.37 1.51
C ILE A 11 -8.24 5.01 1.54
N LYS A 12 -9.05 5.70 0.74
CA LYS A 12 -10.50 5.58 0.83
C LYS A 12 -10.96 4.18 0.45
N GLY A 13 -11.86 3.60 1.25
CA GLY A 13 -12.46 2.29 0.97
C GLY A 13 -13.35 2.24 -0.28
N GLU A 14 -13.83 3.40 -0.76
CA GLU A 14 -14.64 3.49 -1.99
C GLU A 14 -13.81 3.24 -3.26
N TYR A 15 -12.48 3.32 -3.17
CA TYR A 15 -11.57 3.15 -4.30
C TYR A 15 -11.51 1.70 -4.74
N ASP A 16 -11.47 1.49 -6.05
CA ASP A 16 -11.11 0.19 -6.62
C ASP A 16 -9.60 -0.10 -6.47
N LEU A 17 -9.19 -1.31 -6.85
CA LEU A 17 -7.81 -1.75 -6.65
C LEU A 17 -6.81 -0.95 -7.50
N GLU A 18 -7.22 -0.45 -8.66
CA GLU A 18 -6.37 0.36 -9.54
C GLU A 18 -6.12 1.73 -8.91
N GLN A 19 -7.18 2.36 -8.40
CA GLN A 19 -7.10 3.62 -7.66
C GLN A 19 -6.25 3.50 -6.38
N ILE A 20 -6.40 2.39 -5.64
CA ILE A 20 -5.58 2.11 -4.45
C ILE A 20 -4.10 1.96 -4.83
N ASN A 21 -3.80 1.17 -5.88
CA ASN A 21 -2.44 1.03 -6.40
C ASN A 21 -1.85 2.40 -6.77
N LEU A 22 -2.60 3.22 -7.52
CA LEU A 22 -2.15 4.54 -7.94
C LEU A 22 -1.87 5.47 -6.74
N GLU A 23 -2.71 5.44 -5.70
CA GLU A 23 -2.50 6.26 -4.51
C GLU A 23 -1.25 5.85 -3.75
N ILE A 24 -1.00 4.54 -3.59
CA ILE A 24 0.22 4.03 -2.95
C ILE A 24 1.44 4.40 -3.80
N SER A 25 1.44 4.15 -5.11
CA SER A 25 2.56 4.47 -5.99
C SER A 25 2.86 5.97 -6.04
N THR A 26 1.83 6.82 -5.95
CA THR A 26 2.01 8.28 -5.85
C THR A 26 2.72 8.68 -4.55
N GLU A 27 2.42 8.00 -3.46
CA GLU A 27 3.09 8.23 -2.18
C GLU A 27 4.53 7.67 -2.20
N GLU A 28 4.75 6.53 -2.86
CA GLU A 28 6.10 5.99 -3.01
C GLU A 28 7.00 6.85 -3.91
N ALA A 29 6.43 7.48 -4.94
CA ALA A 29 7.13 8.44 -5.78
C ALA A 29 7.64 9.68 -5.01
N ARG A 30 7.15 9.92 -3.79
CA ARG A 30 7.62 10.98 -2.88
C ARG A 30 8.77 10.54 -1.98
N GLY A 31 9.35 9.37 -2.22
CA GLY A 31 10.45 8.82 -1.43
C GLY A 31 9.99 8.17 -0.12
N THR A 32 8.87 7.46 -0.17
CA THR A 32 8.33 6.74 1.01
C THR A 32 8.01 5.30 0.65
N GLU A 33 8.16 4.39 1.59
CA GLU A 33 7.99 2.97 1.39
C GLU A 33 6.66 2.51 1.99
N PHE A 34 5.80 1.89 1.19
CA PHE A 34 4.63 1.21 1.72
C PHE A 34 5.06 -0.02 2.52
N LEU A 35 4.51 -0.15 3.74
CA LEU A 35 4.80 -1.26 4.63
C LEU A 35 3.61 -2.24 4.71
N ARG A 36 2.41 -1.70 4.98
CA ARG A 36 1.19 -2.48 5.20
C ARG A 36 -0.04 -1.59 5.17
N SER A 37 -1.22 -2.21 5.14
CA SER A 37 -2.49 -1.55 5.37
C SER A 37 -3.32 -2.28 6.42
N ILE A 38 -4.15 -1.54 7.16
CA ILE A 38 -5.16 -2.08 8.06
C ILE A 38 -6.51 -1.45 7.79
N ILE A 39 -7.58 -2.20 8.03
CA ILE A 39 -8.94 -1.64 8.04
C ILE A 39 -9.15 -0.92 9.36
N SER A 40 -9.63 0.32 9.30
CA SER A 40 -9.96 1.12 10.47
C SER A 40 -11.27 1.86 10.29
N SER A 41 -11.89 2.24 11.40
CA SER A 41 -12.94 3.26 11.43
C SER A 41 -12.29 4.63 11.62
N TYR A 42 -12.46 5.53 10.66
CA TYR A 42 -11.96 6.89 10.73
C TYR A 42 -13.03 7.85 10.21
N LYS A 43 -13.32 8.93 10.96
CA LYS A 43 -14.37 9.91 10.64
C LYS A 43 -15.72 9.26 10.28
N GLU A 44 -16.15 8.29 11.10
CA GLU A 44 -17.42 7.56 10.94
C GLU A 44 -17.53 6.70 9.67
N ARG A 45 -16.40 6.37 9.02
CA ARG A 45 -16.34 5.53 7.82
C ARG A 45 -15.34 4.41 8.00
N ILE A 46 -15.64 3.25 7.42
CA ILE A 46 -14.67 2.15 7.29
C ILE A 46 -13.74 2.49 6.13
N THR A 47 -12.44 2.53 6.39
CA THR A 47 -11.42 2.96 5.45
C THR A 47 -10.14 2.13 5.61
N ASN A 48 -9.20 2.29 4.68
CA ASN A 48 -7.87 1.71 4.81
C ASN A 48 -6.93 2.74 5.41
N ILE A 49 -6.13 2.32 6.39
CA ILE A 49 -5.02 3.11 6.92
C ILE A 49 -3.74 2.40 6.51
N ALA A 50 -2.97 3.02 5.62
CA ALA A 50 -1.70 2.52 5.14
C ALA A 50 -0.54 3.14 5.95
N ASP A 51 0.38 2.28 6.37
CA ASP A 51 1.61 2.68 7.05
C ASP A 51 2.72 2.84 5.99
N PHE A 52 3.38 4.00 6.03
CA PHE A 52 4.49 4.37 5.16
C PHE A 52 5.72 4.72 5.98
N LYS A 53 6.89 4.49 5.40
CA LYS A 53 8.19 4.86 5.98
C LYS A 53 8.91 5.83 5.05
N ARG A 54 9.30 7.00 5.56
CA ARG A 54 10.11 7.93 4.76
C ARG A 54 11.52 7.37 4.54
N LEU A 55 11.98 7.42 3.29
CA LEU A 55 13.32 6.98 2.92
C LEU A 55 14.35 8.11 3.00
N PRO A 56 15.64 7.78 3.21
CA PRO A 56 16.73 8.72 3.03
C PRO A 56 16.75 9.33 1.62
N PRO A 57 17.27 10.56 1.46
CA PRO A 57 17.44 11.17 0.15
C PRO A 57 18.30 10.30 -0.78
N GLY A 58 17.87 10.15 -2.03
CA GLY A 58 18.59 9.41 -3.07
C GLY A 58 18.25 7.93 -3.17
N GLU A 59 17.43 7.39 -2.25
CA GLU A 59 16.89 6.04 -2.37
C GLU A 59 15.63 6.05 -3.26
N LEU A 60 15.67 5.32 -4.38
CA LEU A 60 14.53 5.13 -5.26
C LEU A 60 13.91 3.77 -4.98
N LEU A 61 12.60 3.77 -4.71
CA LEU A 61 11.85 2.53 -4.59
C LEU A 61 11.52 1.96 -5.95
N LYS A 62 11.57 0.64 -5.99
CA LYS A 62 10.97 -0.15 -7.06
C LYS A 62 9.45 -0.15 -6.88
N GLU A 63 8.76 -0.19 -8.00
CA GLU A 63 7.30 -0.17 -8.06
C GLU A 63 6.68 -1.27 -7.19
N ILE A 64 5.67 -0.89 -6.42
CA ILE A 64 4.79 -1.81 -5.70
C ILE A 64 3.50 -2.05 -6.50
N THR A 65 3.00 -3.27 -6.44
CA THR A 65 1.74 -3.68 -7.06
C THR A 65 0.95 -4.52 -6.08
N LEU A 66 -0.28 -4.09 -5.82
CA LEU A 66 -1.27 -4.79 -5.02
C LEU A 66 -2.18 -5.59 -5.94
N VAL A 67 -2.36 -6.87 -5.62
CA VAL A 67 -3.24 -7.80 -6.33
C VAL A 67 -4.19 -8.46 -5.33
N LYS A 68 -5.37 -8.91 -5.79
CA LYS A 68 -6.23 -9.75 -4.95
C LYS A 68 -5.53 -11.07 -4.64
N GLN A 69 -5.73 -11.59 -3.43
CA GLN A 69 -5.18 -12.88 -3.02
C GLN A 69 -5.68 -13.99 -3.95
N GLY A 70 -4.75 -14.85 -4.39
CA GLY A 70 -5.02 -15.88 -5.40
C GLY A 70 -5.04 -15.36 -6.85
N GLY A 71 -4.80 -14.06 -7.05
CA GLY A 71 -4.56 -13.46 -8.36
C GLY A 71 -3.18 -13.81 -8.93
N ALA A 72 -2.94 -13.41 -10.19
CA ALA A 72 -1.66 -13.62 -10.82
C ALA A 72 -0.58 -12.75 -10.17
N LYS A 73 0.44 -13.38 -9.58
CA LYS A 73 1.64 -12.70 -9.12
C LYS A 73 2.32 -11.98 -10.30
N PRO A 74 2.65 -10.69 -10.19
CA PRO A 74 3.40 -10.01 -11.24
C PRO A 74 4.81 -10.61 -11.41
N PRO A 75 5.31 -10.76 -12.65
CA PRO A 75 6.64 -11.36 -12.90
C PRO A 75 7.75 -10.49 -12.29
N ASN A 76 8.86 -11.13 -11.89
CA ASN A 76 10.04 -10.44 -11.33
C ASN A 76 9.73 -9.56 -10.11
N THR A 77 8.85 -10.04 -9.23
CA THR A 77 8.51 -9.36 -7.97
C THR A 77 8.78 -10.24 -6.74
N ALA A 78 9.06 -9.57 -5.63
CA ALA A 78 9.13 -10.14 -4.28
C ALA A 78 7.85 -9.79 -3.52
N HIS A 79 7.41 -10.70 -2.66
CA HIS A 79 6.28 -10.45 -1.77
C HIS A 79 6.69 -9.48 -0.66
N VAL A 80 5.83 -8.50 -0.36
CA VAL A 80 6.04 -7.47 0.66
C VAL A 80 5.07 -7.66 1.83
N TRP A 81 3.79 -7.84 1.53
CA TRP A 81 2.72 -7.87 2.53
C TRP A 81 1.49 -8.62 2.03
N SER A 82 0.74 -9.24 2.95
CA SER A 82 -0.60 -9.75 2.70
C SER A 82 -1.53 -9.36 3.82
N GLY A 83 -2.78 -9.05 3.50
CA GLY A 83 -3.81 -8.77 4.49
C GLY A 83 -5.15 -8.46 3.86
N VAL A 84 -6.04 -7.80 4.60
CA VAL A 84 -7.38 -7.46 4.13
C VAL A 84 -7.49 -5.94 3.99
N MET A 85 -8.04 -5.49 2.87
CA MET A 85 -8.33 -4.07 2.60
C MET A 85 -9.78 -3.91 2.15
N ILE A 86 -10.34 -2.72 2.34
CA ILE A 86 -11.59 -2.32 1.71
C ILE A 86 -11.29 -1.88 0.28
N VAL A 87 -11.84 -2.59 -0.70
CA VAL A 87 -11.77 -2.28 -2.13
C VAL A 87 -13.19 -2.18 -2.66
N SER A 88 -13.54 -1.04 -3.26
CA SER A 88 -14.90 -0.74 -3.74
C SER A 88 -15.97 -1.03 -2.67
N ASN A 89 -15.73 -0.57 -1.44
CA ASN A 89 -16.56 -0.78 -0.24
C ASN A 89 -16.74 -2.24 0.21
N LYS A 90 -15.88 -3.16 -0.23
CA LYS A 90 -15.89 -4.58 0.18
C LYS A 90 -14.56 -4.97 0.79
N ALA A 91 -14.60 -5.78 1.85
CA ALA A 91 -13.39 -6.38 2.40
C ALA A 91 -12.87 -7.46 1.43
N GLU A 92 -11.64 -7.28 0.96
CA GLU A 92 -10.97 -8.15 0.00
C GLU A 92 -9.59 -8.52 0.55
N ALA A 93 -9.19 -9.77 0.35
CA ALA A 93 -7.84 -10.21 0.68
C ALA A 93 -6.88 -9.75 -0.43
N ILE A 94 -5.80 -9.07 -0.04
CA ILE A 94 -4.84 -8.41 -0.93
C ILE A 94 -3.42 -8.89 -0.61
N GLU A 95 -2.61 -8.99 -1.65
CA GLU A 95 -1.18 -9.23 -1.58
C GLU A 95 -0.44 -8.09 -2.28
N ALA A 96 0.62 -7.59 -1.65
CA ALA A 96 1.49 -6.56 -2.19
C ALA A 96 2.83 -7.18 -2.61
N TYR A 97 3.25 -6.83 -3.82
CA TYR A 97 4.47 -7.30 -4.46
C TYR A 97 5.32 -6.10 -4.89
N ARG A 98 6.64 -6.18 -4.74
CA ARG A 98 7.57 -5.15 -5.20
C ARG A 98 8.53 -5.72 -6.22
N ALA A 99 8.81 -4.97 -7.29
CA ALA A 99 9.76 -5.41 -8.31
C ALA A 99 11.15 -5.69 -7.70
N THR A 100 11.80 -6.77 -8.17
CA THR A 100 13.13 -7.22 -7.68
C THR A 100 14.29 -6.67 -8.46
#